data_AF-A0A4Y6VAW1-F1
#
_entry.id   AF-A0A4Y6VAW1-F1
#
_cell.length_a   1.000
_cell.length_b   1.000
_cell.length_c   1.000
_cell.angle_alpha   90.00
_cell.angle_beta   90.00
_cell.angle_gamma   90.00
#
_symmetry.space_group_name_H-M   'P 1'
#
loop_
_entity.id
_entity.type
_entity.pdbx_description
1 polymer ?
#
loop_
_entity_poly.entity_id
_entity_poly.type
_entity_poly.pdbx_seq_one_letter_code
_entity_poly.pdbx_strand_id
1 'polypeptide(L)' 'MQQGRLTYIWTREGWVYLAVVLDLFSRRVIGWSAGARMTTTLVLNALECAIAVRQPTSGCVHYADRGSQYCS' A
#
# COMPACT_ATOMS: atom_id res chain seq x y z
N MET A 1 2.10 14.27 0.80
CA MET A 1 3.10 13.22 1.10
C MET A 1 2.33 11.97 1.48
N GLN A 2 2.59 10.86 0.81
CA GLN A 2 1.92 9.59 1.04
C GLN A 2 2.95 8.54 1.46
N GLN A 3 2.59 7.63 2.36
CA GLN A 3 3.45 6.54 2.83
C GLN A 3 2.87 5.19 2.41
N GLY A 4 3.60 4.43 1.61
CA GLY A 4 3.26 3.05 1.27
C GLY A 4 3.88 2.07 2.26
N ARG A 5 3.09 1.12 2.77
CA ARG A 5 3.54 0.05 3.68
C ARG A 5 3.01 -1.30 3.20
N LEU A 6 3.86 -2.33 3.26
CA LEU A 6 3.48 -3.71 3.04
C LEU A 6 3.68 -4.50 4.33
N THR A 7 2.66 -5.23 4.75
CA THR A 7 2.66 -6.05 5.96
C THR A 7 1.98 -7.39 5.70
N TYR A 8 2.13 -8.35 6.60
CA TYR A 8 1.48 -9.64 6.51
C TYR A 8 0.71 -9.91 7.82
N ILE A 9 -0.47 -10.49 7.69
CA ILE A 9 -1.38 -10.77 8.79
C ILE A 9 -1.67 -12.27 8.81
N TRP A 10 -1.51 -12.89 9.97
CA TRP A 10 -1.90 -14.28 10.16
C TRP A 10 -3.42 -14.37 10.32
N THR A 11 -4.07 -15.17 9.50
CA THR A 11 -5.51 -15.46 9.58
C THR A 11 -5.73 -16.95 9.88
N ARG A 12 -6.97 -17.32 10.20
CA ARG A 12 -7.36 -18.73 10.37
C ARG A 12 -7.21 -19.57 9.10
N GLU A 13 -7.12 -18.92 7.94
CA GLU A 13 -6.97 -19.54 6.63
C GLU A 13 -5.53 -19.46 6.10
N GLY A 14 -4.59 -18.89 6.88
CA GLY A 14 -3.17 -18.73 6.53
C GLY A 14 -2.71 -17.27 6.48
N TRP A 15 -1.52 -17.03 5.92
CA TRP A 15 -0.95 -15.69 5.78
C TRP A 15 -1.66 -14.88 4.69
N VAL A 16 -1.98 -13.63 4.99
CA VAL A 16 -2.47 -12.65 4.02
C VAL A 16 -1.50 -11.48 3.98
N TYR A 17 -1.07 -11.11 2.78
CA TYR A 17 -0.27 -9.93 2.53
C TYR A 17 -1.18 -8.73 2.34
N LEU A 18 -0.88 -7.62 3.00
CA LEU A 18 -1.64 -6.38 2.99
C LEU A 18 -0.73 -5.22 2.57
N ALA A 19 -1.06 -4.59 1.46
CA ALA A 19 -0.50 -3.32 1.03
C ALA A 19 -1.43 -2.18 1.47
N VAL A 20 -0.89 -1.13 2.08
CA VAL A 20 -1.64 0.04 2.56
C VAL A 20 -0.92 1.31 2.16
N VAL A 21 -1.67 2.29 1.69
CA VAL A 21 -1.21 3.65 1.43
C VAL A 21 -1.87 4.59 2.43
N LEU A 22 -1.02 5.21 3.24
CA LEU A 22 -1.39 6.20 4.23
C LEU A 22 -1.13 7.61 3.70
N ASP A 23 -2.06 8.50 3.97
CA ASP A 23 -1.79 9.92 3.86
C ASP A 23 -1.12 10.44 5.12
N LEU A 24 0.08 10.99 5.00
CA LEU A 24 0.84 11.50 6.15
C LEU A 24 0.26 12.78 6.75
N PHE A 25 -0.50 13.56 5.96
CA PHE A 25 -1.10 14.79 6.45
C PHE A 25 -2.34 14.54 7.32
N SER A 26 -3.22 13.64 6.90
CA SER A 26 -4.47 13.33 7.63
C SER A 26 -4.38 12.06 8.48
N ARG A 27 -3.28 11.29 8.37
CA ARG A 27 -3.13 9.93 8.94
C ARG A 27 -4.24 8.95 8.53
N ARG A 28 -4.89 9.20 7.40
CA ARG A 28 -5.96 8.33 6.87
C ARG A 28 -5.39 7.28 5.92
N VAL A 29 -5.98 6.09 5.94
CA VAL A 29 -5.78 5.10 4.88
C VAL A 29 -6.53 5.60 3.64
N ILE A 30 -5.80 5.82 2.55
CA ILE A 30 -6.36 6.31 1.28
C ILE A 30 -6.37 5.22 0.20
N GLY A 31 -5.68 4.10 0.41
CA GLY A 31 -5.73 2.94 -0.48
C GLY A 31 -5.19 1.70 0.22
N TRP A 32 -5.71 0.52 -0.14
CA TRP A 32 -5.25 -0.76 0.40
C TRP A 32 -5.58 -1.91 -0.55
N SER A 33 -4.85 -3.01 -0.43
CA SER A 33 -5.11 -4.24 -1.17
C SER A 33 -4.55 -5.42 -0.38
N ALA A 34 -5.27 -6.54 -0.39
CA ALA A 34 -4.88 -7.75 0.34
C ALA A 34 -4.95 -9.00 -0.55
N GLY A 35 -4.05 -9.96 -0.31
CA GLY A 35 -4.04 -11.21 -1.05
C GLY A 35 -3.21 -12.30 -0.38
N ALA A 36 -3.46 -13.55 -0.78
CA ALA A 36 -2.78 -14.71 -0.22
C ALA A 36 -1.30 -14.84 -0.63
N ARG A 37 -0.83 -14.01 -1.57
CA ARG A 37 0.56 -13.98 -2.06
C ARG A 37 1.09 -12.56 -2.11
N MET A 38 2.36 -12.37 -1.79
CA MET A 38 3.04 -11.10 -1.97
C MET A 38 3.29 -10.86 -3.45
N THR A 39 2.47 -10.03 -4.08
CA THR A 39 2.62 -9.70 -5.51
C THR A 39 2.71 -8.19 -5.70
N THR A 40 3.40 -7.78 -6.76
CA THR A 40 3.48 -6.38 -7.18
C THR A 40 2.08 -5.78 -7.43
N THR A 41 1.12 -6.62 -7.82
CA THR A 41 -0.29 -6.28 -8.00
C THR A 41 -0.93 -5.73 -6.72
N LEU A 42 -0.57 -6.23 -5.53
CA LEU A 42 -1.12 -5.69 -4.28
C LEU A 42 -0.71 -4.23 -4.08
N VAL A 43 0.54 -3.90 -4.36
CA VAL A 43 1.07 -2.54 -4.24
C VAL A 43 0.44 -1.63 -5.29
N LEU A 44 0.33 -2.11 -6.54
CA LEU A 44 -0.30 -1.36 -7.63
C LEU A 44 -1.77 -1.06 -7.32
N ASN A 45 -2.54 -2.04 -6.89
CA ASN A 45 -3.95 -1.86 -6.54
C ASN A 45 -4.12 -0.87 -5.37
N ALA A 46 -3.29 -0.98 -4.33
CA ALA A 46 -3.34 -0.05 -3.20
C ALA A 46 -3.00 1.39 -3.63
N LEU A 47 -2.08 1.57 -4.59
CA LEU A 47 -1.72 2.86 -5.15
C LEU A 47 -2.81 3.42 -6.05
N GLU A 48 -3.44 2.59 -6.90
CA GLU A 48 -4.57 2.99 -7.74
C GLU A 48 -5.75 3.47 -6.89
N CYS A 49 -6.09 2.73 -5.82
CA CYS A 49 -7.09 3.17 -4.85
C CYS A 49 -6.71 4.53 -4.23
N ALA A 50 -5.45 4.70 -3.84
CA ALA A 50 -4.97 5.96 -3.28
C ALA A 50 -5.07 7.13 -4.27
N ILE A 51 -4.73 6.93 -5.54
CA ILE A 51 -4.85 7.94 -6.60
C ILE A 51 -6.31 8.31 -6.82
N ALA A 52 -7.20 7.31 -6.90
CA ALA A 52 -8.63 7.53 -7.08
C ALA A 52 -9.25 8.36 -5.93
N VAL A 53 -8.83 8.09 -4.69
CA VAL A 53 -9.33 8.82 -3.50
C VAL A 53 -8.78 10.24 -3.42
N ARG A 54 -7.50 10.44 -3.73
CA ARG A 54 -6.82 11.73 -3.50
C ARG A 54 -6.85 12.68 -4.68
N GLN A 55 -7.11 12.20 -5.90
CA GLN A 55 -6.97 12.95 -7.16
C GLN A 55 -5.78 13.94 -7.12
N PRO A 56 -4.56 13.45 -6.84
CA PRO A 56 -3.46 14.32 -6.49
C PRO A 56 -3.11 15.27 -7.65
N THR A 57 -3.08 16.57 -7.37
CA THR A 57 -2.47 17.57 -8.25
C THR A 57 -0.97 17.29 -8.41
N SER A 58 -0.38 17.72 -9.53
CA SER A 58 1.02 17.46 -9.85
C SER A 58 1.96 17.88 -8.70
N GLY A 59 2.88 16.99 -8.32
CA GLY A 59 3.86 17.23 -7.24
C GLY A 59 3.68 16.37 -5.96
N CYS A 60 2.75 15.42 -5.94
CA CYS A 60 2.61 14.52 -4.78
C CYS A 60 3.75 13.49 -4.70
N VAL A 61 4.64 13.64 -3.71
CA VAL A 61 5.72 12.68 -3.41
C VAL A 61 5.14 11.48 -2.63
N HIS A 62 5.28 10.29 -3.22
CA HIS A 62 4.97 9.00 -2.58
C HIS A 62 6.26 8.41 -2.02
N TYR A 63 6.27 8.15 -0.72
CA TYR A 63 7.38 7.53 0.01
C TYR A 63 6.98 6.09 0.34
N ALA A 64 7.55 5.11 -0.33
CA ALA A 64 7.43 3.73 0.10
C ALA A 64 8.53 3.46 1.13
N ASP A 65 8.18 3.07 2.34
CA ASP A 65 9.19 2.52 3.25
C ASP A 65 9.73 1.28 2.56
N ARG A 66 11.03 1.31 2.24
CA ARG A 66 11.77 0.16 1.73
C ARG A 66 11.85 -0.90 2.83
N GLY A 67 10.75 -1.63 3.05
CA GLY A 67 10.81 -2.96 3.62
C GLY A 67 11.49 -3.86 2.59
N SER A 68 12.61 -4.46 2.96
CA SER A 68 13.55 -5.26 2.17
C SER A 68 12.95 -6.54 1.53
N GLN A 69 11.95 -6.41 0.67
CA GLN A 69 11.31 -7.53 -0.03
C GLN A 69 11.09 -7.20 -1.53
N TYR A 70 11.96 -6.36 -2.10
CA TYR A 70 11.93 -5.95 -3.50
C TYR A 70 12.78 -6.81 -4.46
N CYS A 71 13.26 -7.99 -4.05
CA CYS A 71 14.02 -8.88 -4.95
C CYS A 71 13.61 -10.35 -4.81
N SER A 72 12.63 -10.77 -5.61
CA SER A 72 12.57 -12.07 -6.28
C SER A 72 11.52 -12.03 -7.38
#